data_AF-A0A956I7V4-F1
#
_entry.id   AF-A0A956I7V4-F1
#
_cell.length_a   1.000
_cell.length_b   1.000
_cell.length_c   1.000
_cell.angle_alpha   90.00
_cell.angle_beta   90.00
_cell.angle_gamma   90.00
#
_symmetry.space_group_name_H-M   'P 1'
#
loop_
_entity.id
_entity.type
_entity.pdbx_description
1 polymer ?
#
loop_
_entity_poly.entity_id
_entity_poly.type
_entity_poly.pdbx_seq_one_letter_code
_entity_poly.pdbx_strand_id
1 'polypeptide(L)'
;MNRTIWLTGLVLVACGGSSSGGTLDAGLVSDGAFVEPTDASTLDAQTDAQVESPSTAVALDTEGLTIARGHVGWFLAEDCVGLDNCYANNPATPYGLIFLPPAADEALPEIPPPFLDGDLRAAWRLAGDEAVVLVGRTPPESAYYGFTPYLYEREGTELFASLGDTLNPDVVGESPFDREIAYVFVSNAALAERITRALRSVGLGDDAIFVQPIPTEYVRFGHDTAADALSFLVRTALPTDEAAMEAYRVDTPFEVFRVQGGEALEPGSLATLPIRPKGLEGVNEDDLADALDALRNAVVLRHGGVPVPFVNTEFEG
;
A
#
# COMPACT_ATOMS: atom_id res chain seq x y z
N MET A 1 21.44 -25.73 -50.52
CA MET A 1 21.56 -24.28 -50.75
C MET A 1 21.57 -23.61 -49.39
N ASN A 2 22.71 -23.00 -49.05
CA ASN A 2 22.98 -22.22 -47.85
C ASN A 2 22.14 -20.95 -47.81
N ARG A 3 21.68 -20.53 -46.62
CA ARG A 3 22.21 -19.34 -45.93
C ARG A 3 21.47 -19.06 -44.60
N THR A 4 22.22 -19.23 -43.53
CA THR A 4 22.08 -18.56 -42.23
C THR A 4 22.33 -17.05 -42.39
N ILE A 5 21.58 -16.20 -41.68
CA ILE A 5 21.95 -14.79 -41.45
C ILE A 5 21.82 -14.50 -39.96
N TRP A 6 22.97 -14.18 -39.36
CA TRP A 6 23.14 -13.49 -38.08
C TRP A 6 23.05 -11.99 -38.32
N LEU A 7 22.50 -11.24 -37.36
CA LEU A 7 22.68 -9.79 -37.30
C LEU A 7 23.07 -9.37 -35.89
N THR A 8 24.37 -9.19 -35.73
CA THR A 8 25.06 -8.41 -34.71
C THR A 8 25.27 -6.99 -35.24
N GLY A 9 25.14 -5.97 -34.40
CA GLY A 9 25.54 -4.58 -34.70
C GLY A 9 25.28 -3.71 -33.47
N LEU A 10 26.25 -3.54 -32.57
CA LEU A 10 27.35 -2.57 -32.57
C LEU A 10 26.93 -1.15 -32.15
N VAL A 11 27.50 -0.76 -31.00
CA VAL A 11 27.47 0.52 -30.29
C VAL A 11 28.03 1.67 -31.15
N LEU A 12 27.44 2.86 -31.01
CA LEU A 12 28.11 4.14 -31.25
C LEU A 12 27.84 5.10 -30.09
N VAL A 13 28.86 5.27 -29.24
CA VAL A 13 29.01 6.39 -28.32
C VAL A 13 29.66 7.53 -29.10
N ALA A 14 29.05 8.71 -29.09
CA ALA A 14 29.66 9.93 -29.61
C ALA A 14 29.80 10.95 -28.49
N CYS A 15 31.03 11.09 -27.97
CA CYS A 15 31.49 12.28 -27.26
C CYS A 15 31.82 13.38 -28.28
N GLY A 16 31.29 14.58 -28.08
CA GLY A 16 31.68 15.79 -28.80
C GLY A 16 32.13 16.87 -27.81
N GLY A 17 33.44 17.01 -27.63
CA GLY A 17 34.05 18.15 -26.93
C GLY A 17 34.31 19.31 -27.89
N SER A 18 34.23 20.54 -27.39
CA SER A 18 34.82 21.73 -28.00
C SER A 18 35.78 22.38 -27.00
N SER A 19 36.90 22.88 -27.52
CA SER A 19 38.08 23.33 -26.77
C SER A 19 38.36 24.82 -26.97
N SER A 20 39.01 25.44 -25.98
CA SER A 20 40.01 26.53 -26.02
C SER A 20 39.94 27.31 -24.70
N GLY A 21 41.00 27.73 -24.02
CA GLY A 21 42.46 27.67 -24.17
C GLY A 21 43.04 28.52 -23.02
N GLY A 22 44.17 28.13 -22.42
CA GLY A 22 44.74 28.87 -21.28
C GLY A 22 46.05 28.28 -20.75
N THR A 23 47.13 28.65 -21.43
CA THR A 23 48.57 28.73 -21.06
C THR A 23 49.13 28.08 -19.78
N LEU A 24 50.11 27.22 -20.06
CA LEU A 24 51.30 26.74 -19.34
C LEU A 24 51.93 27.68 -18.30
N ASP A 25 52.42 27.11 -17.19
CA ASP A 25 53.80 27.34 -16.77
C ASP A 25 54.42 26.09 -16.15
N ALA A 26 55.69 25.83 -16.47
CA ALA A 26 56.44 24.62 -16.15
C ALA A 26 57.60 24.95 -15.22
N GLY A 27 57.71 24.23 -14.11
CA GLY A 27 58.88 24.24 -13.22
C GLY A 27 59.34 22.82 -12.92
N LEU A 28 60.37 22.37 -13.63
CA LEU A 28 61.17 21.17 -13.32
C LEU A 28 62.05 21.43 -12.09
N VAL A 29 62.27 20.42 -11.24
CA VAL A 29 63.58 19.79 -10.97
C VAL A 29 63.40 18.62 -9.98
N SER A 30 64.10 17.54 -10.29
CA SER A 30 64.29 16.28 -9.58
C SER A 30 65.00 16.41 -8.23
N ASP A 31 64.67 15.54 -7.27
CA ASP A 31 65.64 14.63 -6.65
C ASP A 31 64.93 13.60 -5.76
N GLY A 32 65.44 12.37 -5.77
CA GLY A 32 64.81 11.22 -5.15
C GLY A 32 65.08 11.08 -3.65
N ALA A 33 64.25 10.28 -2.99
CA ALA A 33 64.67 9.21 -2.08
C ALA A 33 63.42 8.47 -1.59
N PHE A 34 63.43 7.16 -1.76
CA PHE A 34 62.50 6.23 -1.13
C PHE A 34 62.75 6.24 0.39
N VAL A 35 61.74 6.62 1.17
CA VAL A 35 61.72 6.46 2.63
C VAL A 35 60.35 5.92 3.03
N GLU A 36 60.32 4.72 3.59
CA GLU A 36 59.25 4.24 4.46
C GLU A 36 59.86 3.86 5.81
N PRO A 37 59.07 3.68 6.87
CA PRO A 37 58.00 4.54 7.38
C PRO A 37 58.27 4.86 8.87
N THR A 38 57.65 5.90 9.44
CA THR A 38 57.56 5.99 10.91
C THR A 38 56.18 6.51 11.32
N ASP A 39 55.59 5.76 12.25
CA ASP A 39 54.34 6.03 12.94
C ASP A 39 54.21 7.49 13.37
N ALA A 40 53.10 8.10 12.94
CA ALA A 40 52.48 9.19 13.67
C ALA A 40 51.04 8.76 13.98
N SER A 41 50.86 8.42 15.25
CA SER A 41 49.60 8.10 15.90
C SER A 41 48.57 9.21 15.78
N THR A 42 47.30 8.78 15.77
CA THR A 42 46.10 9.45 16.29
C THR A 42 45.66 10.73 15.58
N LEU A 43 44.84 10.55 14.55
CA LEU A 43 43.63 11.35 14.35
C LEU A 43 42.45 10.42 14.59
N ASP A 44 41.70 10.68 15.66
CA ASP A 44 40.47 10.00 16.01
C ASP A 44 39.46 10.15 14.87
N ALA A 45 39.38 9.13 14.02
CA ALA A 45 38.20 8.92 13.20
C ALA A 45 37.13 8.32 14.10
N GLN A 46 36.38 9.18 14.80
CA GLN A 46 35.06 8.82 15.24
C GLN A 46 34.22 8.61 13.98
N THR A 47 34.17 7.37 13.51
CA THR A 47 33.09 6.92 12.65
C THR A 47 31.82 7.01 13.49
N ASP A 48 30.97 8.00 13.19
CA ASP A 48 29.56 7.91 13.53
C ASP A 48 29.04 6.62 12.90
N ALA A 49 28.97 5.57 13.70
CA ALA A 49 28.24 4.38 13.35
C ALA A 49 26.78 4.84 13.22
N GLN A 50 26.34 5.06 11.98
CA GLN A 50 24.92 5.12 11.67
C GLN A 50 24.34 3.78 12.16
N VAL A 51 23.66 3.81 13.29
CA VAL A 51 22.93 2.64 13.78
C VAL A 51 21.82 2.42 12.76
N GLU A 52 22.01 1.41 11.91
CA GLU A 52 21.04 1.01 10.90
C GLU A 52 19.74 0.65 11.61
N SER A 53 18.65 1.36 11.28
CA SER A 53 17.33 1.05 11.82
C SER A 53 16.97 -0.41 11.52
N PRO A 54 16.33 -1.15 12.45
CA PRO A 54 15.89 -2.51 12.15
C PRO A 54 14.89 -2.50 10.98
N SER A 55 14.85 -3.58 10.19
CA SER A 55 13.79 -3.73 9.18
C SER A 55 12.41 -3.77 9.84
N THR A 56 11.36 -3.34 9.13
CA THR A 56 9.96 -3.38 9.60
C THR A 56 9.56 -4.75 10.16
N ALA A 57 9.93 -5.83 9.47
CA ALA A 57 9.64 -7.19 9.91
C ALA A 57 10.28 -7.52 11.27
N VAL A 58 11.54 -7.12 11.47
CA VAL A 58 12.25 -7.33 12.75
C VAL A 58 11.62 -6.51 13.87
N ALA A 59 11.21 -5.28 13.58
CA ALA A 59 10.53 -4.43 14.57
C ALA A 59 9.17 -5.01 14.99
N LEU A 60 8.38 -5.51 14.03
CA LEU A 60 7.10 -6.18 14.33
C LEU A 60 7.30 -7.47 15.14
N ASP A 61 8.27 -8.30 14.78
CA ASP A 61 8.62 -9.53 15.52
C ASP A 61 9.10 -9.22 16.94
N THR A 62 9.85 -8.13 17.14
CA THR A 62 10.32 -7.68 18.46
C THR A 62 9.16 -7.29 19.39
N GLU A 63 8.05 -6.79 18.84
CA GLU A 63 6.81 -6.56 19.58
C GLU A 63 6.05 -7.86 19.89
N GLY A 64 6.58 -9.03 19.51
CA GLY A 64 5.96 -10.34 19.69
C GLY A 64 4.77 -10.56 18.76
N LEU A 65 4.78 -9.94 17.58
CA LEU A 65 3.73 -10.06 16.58
C LEU A 65 4.08 -11.17 15.58
N THR A 66 3.11 -12.03 15.28
CA THR A 66 3.26 -12.97 14.17
C THR A 66 3.05 -12.21 12.86
N ILE A 67 3.96 -12.40 11.89
CA ILE A 67 3.87 -11.73 10.59
C ILE A 67 3.86 -12.75 9.45
N ALA A 68 3.09 -12.43 8.41
CA ALA A 68 3.15 -13.10 7.13
C ALA A 68 3.27 -12.06 6.02
N ARG A 69 4.19 -12.28 5.08
CA ARG A 69 4.51 -11.32 4.02
C ARG A 69 3.52 -11.44 2.87
N GLY A 70 2.97 -10.30 2.48
CA GLY A 70 2.25 -10.11 1.24
C GLY A 70 3.04 -9.22 0.28
N HIS A 71 2.36 -8.70 -0.73
CA HIS A 71 2.90 -7.67 -1.61
C HIS A 71 1.75 -6.89 -2.27
N VAL A 72 2.10 -5.85 -3.01
CA VAL A 72 1.16 -5.13 -3.88
C VAL A 72 1.34 -5.64 -5.31
N GLY A 73 0.26 -6.12 -5.93
CA GLY A 73 0.24 -6.57 -7.32
C GLY A 73 -0.68 -5.69 -8.16
N TRP A 74 -0.35 -5.46 -9.43
CA TRP A 74 -1.14 -4.59 -10.31
C TRP A 74 -2.10 -5.40 -11.17
N PHE A 75 -3.39 -5.11 -11.06
CA PHE A 75 -4.45 -5.67 -11.90
C PHE A 75 -4.49 -4.91 -13.22
N LEU A 76 -3.96 -5.54 -14.27
CA LEU A 76 -3.86 -4.98 -15.60
C LEU A 76 -5.09 -5.33 -16.45
N ALA A 77 -5.19 -4.72 -17.62
CA ALA A 77 -6.32 -4.95 -18.52
C ALA A 77 -6.34 -6.40 -19.06
N GLU A 78 -5.16 -7.00 -19.20
CA GLU A 78 -4.95 -8.37 -19.66
C GLU A 78 -5.49 -9.40 -18.64
N ASP A 79 -5.47 -9.06 -17.36
CA ASP A 79 -5.96 -9.93 -16.28
C ASP A 79 -7.48 -10.04 -16.27
N CYS A 80 -8.18 -9.17 -17.01
CA CYS A 80 -9.63 -9.27 -17.18
C CYS A 80 -10.07 -10.42 -18.09
N VAL A 81 -9.14 -11.10 -18.76
CA VAL A 81 -9.47 -12.22 -19.64
C VAL A 81 -10.03 -13.39 -18.82
N GLY A 82 -11.30 -13.73 -19.07
CA GLY A 82 -11.98 -14.84 -18.41
C GLY A 82 -12.80 -14.44 -17.18
N LEU A 83 -12.81 -13.15 -16.82
CA LEU A 83 -13.68 -12.61 -15.78
C LEU A 83 -15.04 -12.21 -16.37
N ASP A 84 -16.10 -12.34 -15.58
CA ASP A 84 -17.46 -11.93 -15.98
C ASP A 84 -17.55 -10.40 -16.18
N ASN A 85 -16.76 -9.65 -15.42
CA ASN A 85 -16.59 -8.21 -15.57
C ASN A 85 -15.13 -7.82 -15.25
N CYS A 86 -14.72 -6.62 -15.67
CA CYS A 86 -13.36 -6.10 -15.49
C CYS A 86 -13.28 -5.07 -14.35
N TYR A 87 -14.26 -5.04 -13.43
CA TYR A 87 -14.31 -4.16 -12.24
C TYR A 87 -14.03 -2.67 -12.52
N ALA A 88 -14.50 -2.18 -13.66
CA ALA A 88 -14.20 -0.83 -14.16
C ALA A 88 -12.69 -0.49 -14.19
N ASN A 89 -11.84 -1.51 -14.39
CA ASN A 89 -10.41 -1.31 -14.52
C ASN A 89 -10.12 -0.45 -15.74
N ASN A 90 -9.23 0.52 -15.57
CA ASN A 90 -8.84 1.43 -16.62
C ASN A 90 -7.42 1.04 -17.05
N PRO A 91 -7.19 0.65 -18.32
CA PRO A 91 -5.88 0.25 -18.80
C PRO A 91 -4.77 1.29 -18.57
N ALA A 92 -5.11 2.59 -18.55
CA ALA A 92 -4.14 3.66 -18.32
C ALA A 92 -3.84 3.90 -16.82
N THR A 93 -4.68 3.40 -15.93
CA THR A 93 -4.57 3.59 -14.48
C THR A 93 -4.98 2.29 -13.79
N PRO A 94 -4.17 1.22 -13.85
CA PRO A 94 -4.52 -0.06 -13.26
C PRO A 94 -4.72 0.06 -11.75
N TYR A 95 -5.54 -0.83 -11.18
CA TYR A 95 -5.62 -0.97 -9.73
C TYR A 95 -4.39 -1.71 -9.20
N GLY A 96 -3.76 -1.19 -8.15
CA GLY A 96 -2.91 -2.00 -7.29
C GLY A 96 -3.81 -2.74 -6.28
N LEU A 97 -3.49 -4.00 -6.02
CA LEU A 97 -4.20 -4.88 -5.11
C LEU A 97 -3.25 -5.34 -4.02
N ILE A 98 -3.73 -5.44 -2.79
CA ILE A 98 -2.93 -5.95 -1.67
C ILE A 98 -3.12 -7.46 -1.57
N PHE A 99 -2.09 -8.21 -1.96
CA PHE A 99 -2.05 -9.66 -1.91
C PHE A 99 -1.50 -10.14 -0.57
N LEU A 100 -2.28 -10.92 0.16
CA LEU A 100 -1.90 -11.51 1.44
C LEU A 100 -1.99 -13.03 1.40
N PRO A 101 -1.18 -13.74 2.20
CA PRO A 101 -1.42 -15.14 2.46
C PRO A 101 -2.69 -15.30 3.31
N PRO A 102 -3.46 -16.39 3.11
CA PRO A 102 -4.57 -16.69 3.99
C PRO A 102 -4.08 -16.99 5.41
N ALA A 103 -4.91 -16.76 6.42
CA ALA A 103 -4.64 -17.29 7.74
C ALA A 103 -4.63 -18.83 7.71
N ALA A 104 -3.92 -19.44 8.66
CA ALA A 104 -3.74 -20.89 8.72
C ALA A 104 -5.07 -21.66 8.82
N ASP A 105 -6.08 -21.06 9.44
CA ASP A 105 -7.44 -21.58 9.63
C ASP A 105 -8.50 -20.86 8.77
N GLU A 106 -8.08 -20.06 7.78
CA GLU A 106 -9.00 -19.36 6.87
C GLU A 106 -9.74 -20.35 5.97
N ALA A 107 -11.08 -20.28 6.02
CA ALA A 107 -11.96 -21.03 5.14
C ALA A 107 -11.88 -20.43 3.73
N LEU A 108 -11.14 -21.13 2.87
CA LEU A 108 -10.99 -20.74 1.48
C LEU A 108 -12.25 -21.10 0.70
N PRO A 109 -12.78 -20.20 -0.16
CA PRO A 109 -13.88 -20.53 -1.05
C PRO A 109 -13.50 -21.69 -1.98
N GLU A 110 -14.48 -22.53 -2.30
CA GLU A 110 -14.32 -23.70 -3.19
C GLU A 110 -13.90 -23.26 -4.60
N ILE A 111 -14.49 -22.17 -5.09
CA ILE A 111 -14.05 -21.48 -6.30
C ILE A 111 -13.12 -20.35 -5.86
N PRO A 112 -11.85 -20.36 -6.27
CA PRO A 112 -10.93 -19.31 -5.89
C PRO A 112 -11.36 -17.94 -6.47
N PRO A 113 -11.14 -16.84 -5.75
CA PRO A 113 -11.45 -15.50 -6.25
C PRO A 113 -10.57 -15.17 -7.47
N PRO A 114 -10.98 -14.21 -8.32
CA PRO A 114 -10.29 -13.88 -9.58
C PRO A 114 -8.90 -13.26 -9.41
N PHE A 115 -8.48 -12.97 -8.18
CA PHE A 115 -7.23 -12.28 -7.85
C PHE A 115 -6.33 -13.18 -6.99
N LEU A 116 -5.54 -14.00 -7.67
CA LEU A 116 -4.55 -14.89 -7.05
C LEU A 116 -3.14 -14.61 -7.58
N ASP A 117 -2.17 -14.69 -6.70
CA ASP A 117 -0.75 -14.81 -7.05
C ASP A 117 -0.10 -15.90 -6.20
N GLY A 118 0.11 -17.07 -6.81
CA GLY A 118 0.47 -18.29 -6.08
C GLY A 118 -0.56 -18.62 -5.00
N ASP A 119 -0.12 -18.65 -3.74
CA ASP A 119 -0.99 -18.87 -2.58
C ASP A 119 -1.58 -17.56 -2.01
N LEU A 120 -1.16 -16.40 -2.52
CA LEU A 120 -1.62 -15.09 -2.06
C LEU A 120 -2.92 -14.68 -2.76
N ARG A 121 -3.71 -13.84 -2.07
CA ARG A 121 -5.04 -13.42 -2.52
C ARG A 121 -5.26 -11.93 -2.28
N ALA A 122 -5.95 -11.26 -3.20
CA ALA A 122 -6.37 -9.87 -3.01
C ALA A 122 -7.71 -9.72 -2.28
N ALA A 123 -8.35 -10.84 -1.96
CA ALA A 123 -9.51 -10.94 -1.09
C ALA A 123 -9.16 -11.85 0.09
N TRP A 124 -9.21 -11.31 1.30
CA TRP A 124 -8.75 -11.97 2.52
C TRP A 124 -9.72 -11.68 3.66
N ARG A 125 -9.84 -12.61 4.61
CA ARG A 125 -10.57 -12.38 5.87
C ARG A 125 -9.61 -12.10 7.00
N LEU A 126 -10.01 -11.29 7.98
CA LEU A 126 -9.24 -11.05 9.19
C LEU A 126 -10.00 -11.48 10.43
N ALA A 127 -9.29 -12.11 11.36
CA ALA A 127 -9.71 -12.18 12.75
C ALA A 127 -9.58 -10.81 13.44
N GLY A 128 -10.27 -10.64 14.58
CA GLY A 128 -10.27 -9.38 15.30
C GLY A 128 -8.91 -9.00 15.92
N ASP A 129 -8.00 -9.97 16.04
CA ASP A 129 -6.63 -9.79 16.55
C ASP A 129 -5.59 -9.65 15.43
N GLU A 130 -6.04 -9.35 14.20
CA GLU A 130 -5.19 -9.16 13.03
C GLU A 130 -5.24 -7.75 12.45
N ALA A 131 -4.22 -7.43 11.67
CA ALA A 131 -4.06 -6.18 10.95
C ALA A 131 -3.36 -6.41 9.60
N VAL A 132 -3.52 -5.44 8.71
CA VAL A 132 -2.72 -5.33 7.49
C VAL A 132 -1.85 -4.08 7.60
N VAL A 133 -0.55 -4.23 7.40
CA VAL A 133 0.43 -3.14 7.49
C VAL A 133 1.14 -3.01 6.16
N LEU A 134 1.07 -1.82 5.57
CA LEU A 134 1.84 -1.43 4.40
C LEU A 134 2.92 -0.46 4.86
N VAL A 135 4.17 -0.67 4.49
CA VAL A 135 5.27 0.28 4.74
C VAL A 135 6.03 0.50 3.46
N GLY A 136 6.16 1.76 3.04
CA GLY A 136 6.72 2.04 1.73
C GLY A 136 6.65 3.50 1.32
N ARG A 137 6.85 3.74 0.02
CA ARG A 137 6.87 5.08 -0.55
C ARG A 137 5.60 5.35 -1.34
N THR A 138 4.96 6.51 -1.13
CA THR A 138 3.81 6.94 -1.94
C THR A 138 4.21 7.12 -3.41
N PRO A 139 3.24 7.05 -4.34
CA PRO A 139 3.51 7.21 -5.78
C PRO A 139 4.23 8.54 -6.11
N PRO A 140 4.95 8.59 -7.24
CA PRO A 140 5.53 9.83 -7.73
C PRO A 140 4.45 10.86 -8.10
N GLU A 141 4.89 12.09 -8.34
CA GLU A 141 4.00 13.23 -8.60
C GLU A 141 2.96 12.92 -9.68
N SER A 142 1.69 13.11 -9.31
CA SER A 142 0.52 12.77 -10.11
C SER A 142 -0.68 13.61 -9.69
N ALA A 143 -1.75 13.65 -10.49
CA ALA A 143 -2.96 14.36 -10.10
C ALA A 143 -3.66 13.68 -8.92
N TYR A 144 -3.51 12.37 -8.76
CA TYR A 144 -4.13 11.62 -7.68
C TYR A 144 -3.45 10.27 -7.41
N TYR A 145 -3.37 9.91 -6.13
CA TYR A 145 -3.33 8.52 -5.71
C TYR A 145 -4.32 8.27 -4.57
N GLY A 146 -4.67 7.01 -4.35
CA GLY A 146 -5.55 6.63 -3.26
C GLY A 146 -5.26 5.22 -2.76
N PHE A 147 -5.28 5.04 -1.44
CA PHE A 147 -5.24 3.75 -0.76
C PHE A 147 -6.57 3.56 -0.03
N THR A 148 -7.42 2.67 -0.54
CA THR A 148 -8.79 2.49 -0.05
C THR A 148 -9.02 1.03 0.36
N PRO A 149 -9.32 0.77 1.64
CA PRO A 149 -9.81 -0.53 2.07
C PRO A 149 -11.30 -0.69 1.72
N TYR A 150 -11.71 -1.94 1.49
CA TYR A 150 -13.06 -2.30 1.07
C TYR A 150 -13.53 -3.54 1.83
N LEU A 151 -14.81 -3.55 2.21
CA LEU A 151 -15.56 -4.79 2.33
C LEU A 151 -15.87 -5.23 0.90
N TYR A 152 -15.14 -6.23 0.42
CA TYR A 152 -15.24 -6.71 -0.95
C TYR A 152 -16.42 -7.65 -1.12
N GLU A 153 -16.56 -8.66 -0.26
CA GLU A 153 -17.60 -9.67 -0.40
C GLU A 153 -18.24 -9.98 0.95
N ARG A 154 -19.57 -10.16 0.95
CA ARG A 154 -20.34 -10.73 2.04
C ARG A 154 -21.27 -11.80 1.50
N GLU A 155 -21.21 -12.99 2.07
CA GLU A 155 -22.12 -14.10 1.74
C GLU A 155 -22.21 -14.37 0.22
N GLY A 156 -21.08 -14.30 -0.49
CA GLY A 156 -21.00 -14.50 -1.94
C GLY A 156 -21.50 -13.33 -2.80
N THR A 157 -21.83 -12.19 -2.18
CA THR A 157 -22.18 -10.95 -2.89
C THR A 157 -21.00 -10.00 -2.87
N GLU A 158 -20.53 -9.60 -4.05
CA GLU A 158 -19.53 -8.54 -4.21
C GLU A 158 -20.17 -7.17 -3.97
N LEU A 159 -19.57 -6.38 -3.08
CA LEU A 159 -20.12 -5.13 -2.57
C LEU A 159 -19.22 -3.92 -2.83
N PHE A 160 -17.90 -4.09 -2.72
CA PHE A 160 -16.92 -3.00 -2.85
C PHE A 160 -17.29 -1.76 -2.03
N ALA A 161 -17.57 -1.98 -0.75
CA ALA A 161 -18.27 -1.02 0.10
C ALA A 161 -17.41 0.07 0.78
N SER A 162 -16.19 0.43 0.34
CA SER A 162 -15.16 1.18 1.10
C SER A 162 -15.05 0.77 2.60
N LEU A 163 -14.11 1.23 3.42
CA LEU A 163 -14.12 0.97 4.89
C LEU A 163 -13.60 2.18 5.67
N GLY A 164 -13.90 3.37 5.16
CA GLY A 164 -13.35 4.64 5.62
C GLY A 164 -12.94 5.51 4.45
N ASP A 165 -12.43 6.69 4.77
CA ASP A 165 -11.93 7.58 3.74
C ASP A 165 -10.62 7.06 3.13
N THR A 166 -10.44 7.33 1.84
CA THR A 166 -9.18 7.03 1.14
C THR A 166 -8.02 7.85 1.70
N LEU A 167 -6.90 7.19 1.96
CA LEU A 167 -5.61 7.86 2.15
C LEU A 167 -5.12 8.35 0.78
N ASN A 168 -5.00 9.67 0.62
CA ASN A 168 -4.72 10.35 -0.64
C ASN A 168 -3.76 11.53 -0.42
N PRO A 169 -3.31 12.24 -1.47
CA PRO A 169 -2.38 13.36 -1.30
C PRO A 169 -2.83 14.44 -0.30
N ASP A 170 -4.13 14.75 -0.25
CA ASP A 170 -4.66 15.77 0.67
C ASP A 170 -4.59 15.33 2.13
N VAL A 171 -4.74 14.02 2.40
CA VAL A 171 -4.58 13.44 3.74
C VAL A 171 -3.13 13.47 4.18
N VAL A 172 -2.24 13.05 3.27
CA VAL A 172 -0.81 12.97 3.54
C VAL A 172 -0.24 14.38 3.74
N GLY A 173 -0.83 15.37 3.07
CA GLY A 173 -0.57 16.78 3.32
C GLY A 173 0.71 17.25 2.65
N GLU A 174 1.63 17.83 3.43
CA GLU A 174 2.87 18.39 2.87
C GLU A 174 3.75 17.31 2.24
N SER A 175 4.25 17.59 1.03
CA SER A 175 5.09 16.68 0.23
C SER A 175 4.50 15.27 0.12
N PRO A 176 3.31 15.11 -0.50
CA PRO A 176 2.57 13.85 -0.44
C PRO A 176 3.10 12.77 -1.39
N PHE A 177 3.96 13.14 -2.34
CA PHE A 177 4.51 12.24 -3.35
C PHE A 177 5.92 11.80 -2.96
N ASP A 178 6.31 10.60 -3.40
CA ASP A 178 7.60 9.99 -3.07
C ASP A 178 7.92 10.00 -1.56
N ARG A 179 6.88 9.96 -0.71
CA ARG A 179 6.99 10.08 0.74
C ARG A 179 6.94 8.71 1.39
N GLU A 180 7.85 8.47 2.32
CA GLU A 180 7.82 7.25 3.13
C GLU A 180 6.66 7.32 4.14
N ILE A 181 5.82 6.30 4.12
CA ILE A 181 4.65 6.17 4.99
C ILE A 181 4.48 4.73 5.47
N ALA A 182 3.74 4.58 6.56
CA ALA A 182 3.10 3.34 6.93
C ALA A 182 1.58 3.51 6.95
N TYR A 183 0.86 2.53 6.42
CA TYR A 183 -0.59 2.47 6.50
C TYR A 183 -1.03 1.20 7.21
N VAL A 184 -1.70 1.37 8.35
CA VAL A 184 -2.08 0.30 9.29
C VAL A 184 -3.60 0.16 9.29
N PHE A 185 -4.09 -0.92 8.70
CA PHE A 185 -5.51 -1.27 8.70
C PHE A 185 -5.80 -2.27 9.80
N VAL A 186 -6.49 -1.83 10.86
CA VAL A 186 -6.61 -2.57 12.13
C VAL A 186 -7.85 -2.17 12.90
N SER A 187 -8.43 -3.07 13.69
CA SER A 187 -9.59 -2.77 14.55
C SER A 187 -9.26 -2.85 16.05
N ASN A 188 -8.22 -3.60 16.42
CA ASN A 188 -7.76 -3.75 17.80
C ASN A 188 -6.76 -2.63 18.20
N ALA A 189 -7.10 -1.84 19.22
CA ALA A 189 -6.28 -0.72 19.68
C ALA A 189 -4.94 -1.16 20.30
N ALA A 190 -4.92 -2.23 21.08
CA ALA A 190 -3.68 -2.72 21.69
C ALA A 190 -2.71 -3.21 20.60
N LEU A 191 -3.24 -3.87 19.57
CA LEU A 191 -2.48 -4.22 18.38
C LEU A 191 -2.00 -2.99 17.61
N ALA A 192 -2.86 -1.99 17.40
CA ALA A 192 -2.49 -0.74 16.72
C ALA A 192 -1.35 0.00 17.45
N GLU A 193 -1.39 0.04 18.79
CA GLU A 193 -0.32 0.64 19.60
C GLU A 193 1.00 -0.10 19.47
N ARG A 194 0.98 -1.44 19.47
CA ARG A 194 2.17 -2.28 19.27
C ARG A 194 2.76 -2.09 17.87
N ILE A 195 1.93 -2.12 16.83
CA ILE A 195 2.36 -1.86 15.45
C ILE A 195 2.97 -0.46 15.33
N THR A 196 2.30 0.56 15.87
CA THR A 196 2.80 1.95 15.84
C THR A 196 4.14 2.08 16.55
N ARG A 197 4.34 1.38 17.68
CA ARG A 197 5.62 1.33 18.41
C ARG A 197 6.73 0.69 17.57
N ALA A 198 6.45 -0.43 16.91
CA ALA A 198 7.38 -1.07 15.98
C ALA A 198 7.77 -0.11 14.84
N LEU A 199 6.80 0.55 14.21
CA LEU A 199 7.02 1.47 13.10
C LEU A 199 7.85 2.71 13.50
N ARG A 200 7.64 3.24 14.71
CA ARG A 200 8.49 4.30 15.27
C ARG A 200 9.93 3.84 15.47
N SER A 201 10.13 2.58 15.88
CA SER A 201 11.48 2.03 16.13
C SER A 201 12.32 1.88 14.85
N VAL A 202 11.68 1.84 13.67
CA VAL A 202 12.38 1.83 12.37
C VAL A 202 12.64 3.24 11.82
N GLY A 203 12.18 4.29 12.52
CA GLY A 203 12.45 5.69 12.19
C GLY A 203 11.28 6.45 11.58
N LEU A 204 10.09 5.85 11.46
CA LEU A 204 8.91 6.58 10.97
C LEU A 204 8.39 7.56 12.02
N GLY A 205 8.17 8.81 11.59
CA GLY A 205 7.49 9.83 12.38
C GLY A 205 5.99 9.56 12.50
N ASP A 206 5.36 10.14 13.52
CA ASP A 206 3.91 10.00 13.75
C ASP A 206 3.07 10.54 12.59
N ASP A 207 3.57 11.53 11.87
CA ASP A 207 2.94 12.11 10.69
C ASP A 207 3.11 11.25 9.42
N ALA A 208 3.90 10.18 9.49
CA ALA A 208 4.06 9.19 8.43
C ALA A 208 3.30 7.88 8.72
N ILE A 209 2.73 7.71 9.92
CA ILE A 209 1.99 6.50 10.32
C ILE A 209 0.50 6.81 10.29
N PHE A 210 -0.19 6.27 9.30
CA PHE A 210 -1.62 6.38 9.15
C PHE A 210 -2.27 5.11 9.71
N VAL A 211 -3.11 5.26 10.73
CA VAL A 211 -3.92 4.15 11.27
C VAL A 211 -5.34 4.31 10.74
N GLN A 212 -5.81 3.35 9.96
CA GLN A 212 -7.19 3.24 9.52
C GLN A 212 -7.91 2.16 10.33
N PRO A 213 -8.79 2.57 11.26
CA PRO A 213 -9.71 1.69 11.94
C PRO A 213 -10.56 0.91 10.93
N ILE A 214 -10.69 -0.39 11.14
CA ILE A 214 -11.72 -1.20 10.49
C ILE A 214 -13.02 -1.07 11.32
N PRO A 215 -14.11 -0.51 10.77
CA PRO A 215 -15.36 -0.32 11.50
C PRO A 215 -15.97 -1.65 12.01
N THR A 216 -15.94 -1.86 13.32
CA THR A 216 -16.44 -3.11 13.95
C THR A 216 -17.95 -3.29 13.87
N GLU A 217 -18.68 -2.20 13.71
CA GLU A 217 -20.13 -2.15 13.53
C GLU A 217 -20.57 -2.62 12.14
N TYR A 218 -19.68 -2.57 11.14
CA TYR A 218 -19.99 -2.88 9.75
C TYR A 218 -19.32 -4.15 9.24
N VAL A 219 -18.20 -4.57 9.84
CA VAL A 219 -17.41 -5.73 9.40
C VAL A 219 -17.60 -6.93 10.34
N ARG A 220 -17.84 -8.09 9.74
CA ARG A 220 -17.86 -9.40 10.40
C ARG A 220 -16.47 -10.02 10.32
N PHE A 221 -15.72 -9.91 11.41
CA PHE A 221 -14.40 -10.53 11.54
C PHE A 221 -14.51 -12.05 11.73
N GLY A 222 -13.44 -12.74 11.34
CA GLY A 222 -13.29 -14.18 11.50
C GLY A 222 -12.69 -14.81 10.25
N HIS A 223 -12.42 -16.10 10.35
CA HIS A 223 -11.78 -16.89 9.30
C HIS A 223 -12.74 -17.84 8.59
N ASP A 224 -13.98 -17.97 9.08
CA ASP A 224 -14.99 -18.82 8.47
C ASP A 224 -15.71 -18.13 7.29
N THR A 225 -16.60 -18.87 6.63
CA THR A 225 -17.34 -18.36 5.47
C THR A 225 -18.46 -17.37 5.82
N ALA A 226 -18.77 -17.17 7.11
CA ALA A 226 -19.73 -16.15 7.56
C ALA A 226 -19.08 -14.78 7.78
N ALA A 227 -17.75 -14.74 7.93
CA ALA A 227 -16.97 -13.52 7.97
C ALA A 227 -16.83 -12.86 6.58
N ASP A 228 -16.68 -11.54 6.58
CA ASP A 228 -16.57 -10.75 5.36
C ASP A 228 -15.18 -10.91 4.73
N ALA A 229 -15.15 -10.95 3.40
CA ALA A 229 -13.89 -10.81 2.67
C ALA A 229 -13.59 -9.33 2.46
N LEU A 230 -12.39 -8.94 2.84
CA LEU A 230 -11.86 -7.59 2.72
C LEU A 230 -10.90 -7.54 1.53
N SER A 231 -10.81 -6.37 0.92
CA SER A 231 -9.83 -6.08 -0.11
C SER A 231 -9.31 -4.67 0.06
N PHE A 232 -8.23 -4.37 -0.64
CA PHE A 232 -7.59 -3.08 -0.53
C PHE A 232 -7.05 -2.69 -1.91
N LEU A 233 -7.49 -1.52 -2.39
CA LEU A 233 -7.11 -0.98 -3.69
C LEU A 233 -6.16 0.19 -3.53
N VAL A 234 -5.12 0.18 -4.36
CA VAL A 234 -4.26 1.32 -4.66
C VAL A 234 -4.67 1.87 -6.01
N ARG A 235 -4.90 3.17 -6.11
CA ARG A 235 -5.18 3.86 -7.36
C ARG A 235 -4.13 4.93 -7.59
N THR A 236 -3.69 5.06 -8.84
CA THR A 236 -2.85 6.18 -9.31
C THR A 236 -3.49 6.76 -10.55
N ALA A 237 -3.44 8.08 -10.75
CA ALA A 237 -4.00 8.71 -11.93
C ALA A 237 -3.23 9.94 -12.36
N LEU A 238 -3.05 10.05 -13.69
CA LEU A 238 -2.46 11.21 -14.37
C LEU A 238 -1.09 11.58 -13.77
N PRO A 239 -0.08 10.70 -13.90
CA PRO A 239 1.27 11.02 -13.44
C PRO A 239 1.86 12.18 -14.26
N THR A 240 2.69 12.98 -13.60
CA THR A 240 3.48 14.02 -14.27
C THR A 240 4.59 13.40 -15.13
N ASP A 241 5.12 12.26 -14.69
CA ASP A 241 6.09 11.43 -15.41
C ASP A 241 5.61 9.97 -15.49
N GLU A 242 5.19 9.55 -16.68
CA GLU A 242 4.72 8.19 -16.95
C GLU A 242 5.81 7.12 -16.77
N ALA A 243 7.07 7.44 -17.07
CA ALA A 243 8.16 6.48 -16.93
C ALA A 243 8.52 6.24 -15.45
N ALA A 244 8.47 7.30 -14.64
CA ALA A 244 8.63 7.19 -13.19
C ALA A 244 7.48 6.39 -12.57
N MET A 245 6.24 6.64 -13.00
CA MET A 245 5.08 5.88 -12.53
C MET A 245 5.14 4.41 -12.93
N GLU A 246 5.59 4.10 -14.15
CA GLU A 246 5.78 2.71 -14.57
C GLU A 246 6.88 2.01 -13.76
N ALA A 247 8.02 2.69 -13.53
CA ALA A 247 9.07 2.17 -12.66
C ALA A 247 8.56 1.91 -11.23
N TYR A 248 7.72 2.82 -10.72
CA TYR A 248 7.04 2.66 -9.43
C TYR A 248 6.12 1.42 -9.41
N ARG A 249 5.39 1.11 -10.49
CA ARG A 249 4.56 -0.11 -10.56
C ARG A 249 5.38 -1.39 -10.68
N VAL A 250 6.53 -1.33 -11.34
CA VAL A 250 7.42 -2.49 -11.47
C VAL A 250 8.16 -2.80 -10.18
N ASP A 251 8.71 -1.77 -9.53
CA ASP A 251 9.42 -1.91 -8.24
C ASP A 251 8.45 -2.10 -7.07
N THR A 252 7.30 -1.43 -7.14
CA THR A 252 6.26 -1.28 -6.11
C THR A 252 6.86 -1.23 -4.70
N PRO A 253 7.34 -0.06 -4.26
CA PRO A 253 8.16 0.10 -3.06
C PRO A 253 7.32 0.05 -1.77
N PHE A 254 6.54 -1.01 -1.59
CA PHE A 254 5.74 -1.30 -0.40
C PHE A 254 6.01 -2.72 0.08
N GLU A 255 6.46 -2.85 1.32
CA GLU A 255 6.35 -4.09 2.07
C GLU A 255 4.94 -4.20 2.65
N VAL A 256 4.33 -5.39 2.51
CA VAL A 256 3.00 -5.67 3.04
C VAL A 256 3.07 -6.81 4.04
N PHE A 257 2.43 -6.65 5.19
CA PHE A 257 2.37 -7.64 6.24
C PHE A 257 0.93 -7.89 6.67
N ARG A 258 0.54 -9.17 6.74
CA ARG A 258 -0.53 -9.62 7.63
C ARG A 258 0.09 -9.80 9.01
N VAL A 259 -0.48 -9.16 10.02
CA VAL A 259 0.07 -9.09 11.38
C VAL A 259 -0.96 -9.62 12.37
N GLN A 260 -0.55 -10.48 13.29
CA GLN A 260 -1.43 -11.02 14.35
C GLN A 260 -0.84 -10.73 15.74
N GLY A 261 -1.70 -10.22 16.63
CA GLY A 261 -1.36 -9.79 17.99
C GLY A 261 -1.75 -10.75 19.11
N GLY A 262 -2.69 -11.68 18.86
CA GLY A 262 -3.16 -12.67 19.83
C GLY A 262 -4.12 -12.15 20.91
N GLU A 263 -4.39 -10.83 20.95
CA GLU A 263 -5.31 -10.21 21.90
C GLU A 263 -6.72 -10.14 21.30
N ALA A 264 -7.72 -10.57 22.06
CA ALA A 264 -9.11 -10.53 21.60
C ALA A 264 -9.55 -9.10 21.26
N LEU A 265 -10.36 -8.98 20.21
CA LEU A 265 -10.98 -7.72 19.85
C LEU A 265 -12.07 -7.35 20.86
N GLU A 266 -11.91 -6.20 21.51
CA GLU A 266 -12.95 -5.60 22.33
C GLU A 266 -13.90 -4.75 21.46
N PRO A 267 -15.22 -4.77 21.69
CA PRO A 267 -16.15 -3.91 20.95
C PRO A 267 -15.79 -2.43 21.06
N GLY A 268 -15.71 -1.74 19.92
CA GLY A 268 -15.32 -0.32 19.87
C GLY A 268 -13.87 -0.06 20.28
N SER A 269 -12.99 -1.06 20.17
CA SER A 269 -11.57 -0.94 20.53
C SER A 269 -10.90 0.26 19.84
N LEU A 270 -11.18 0.48 18.55
CA LEU A 270 -10.85 1.71 17.83
C LEU A 270 -12.13 2.39 17.35
N ALA A 271 -12.21 3.71 17.57
CA ALA A 271 -13.30 4.51 17.04
C ALA A 271 -13.19 4.60 15.52
N THR A 272 -14.33 4.52 14.83
CA THR A 272 -14.39 4.87 13.42
C THR A 272 -13.97 6.31 13.22
N LEU A 273 -13.18 6.54 12.16
CA LEU A 273 -12.79 7.90 11.82
C LEU A 273 -14.01 8.66 11.31
N PRO A 274 -14.20 9.92 11.73
CA PRO A 274 -15.27 10.75 11.20
C PRO A 274 -15.04 10.96 9.71
N ILE A 275 -16.14 11.01 8.95
CA ILE A 275 -16.08 11.28 7.53
C ILE A 275 -15.55 12.69 7.33
N ARG A 276 -14.58 12.83 6.43
CA ARG A 276 -14.11 14.17 6.05
C ARG A 276 -15.08 14.78 5.05
N PRO A 277 -15.54 16.02 5.27
CA PRO A 277 -16.41 16.72 4.32
C PRO A 277 -15.75 16.74 2.94
N LYS A 278 -16.44 16.20 1.92
CA LYS A 278 -15.97 16.20 0.55
C LYS A 278 -16.37 17.53 -0.13
N GLY A 279 -15.48 18.09 -0.96
CA GLY A 279 -15.76 19.29 -1.76
C GLY A 279 -15.35 20.63 -1.12
N LEU A 280 -15.41 21.71 -1.91
CA LEU A 280 -14.98 23.07 -1.52
C LEU A 280 -15.93 23.74 -0.49
N GLU A 281 -17.17 23.25 -0.38
CA GLU A 281 -18.21 23.84 0.48
C GLU A 281 -18.68 22.93 1.62
N GLY A 282 -18.11 21.72 1.75
CA GLY A 282 -18.43 20.78 2.83
C GLY A 282 -19.86 20.26 2.84
N VAL A 283 -20.55 20.29 1.69
CA VAL A 283 -21.89 19.72 1.54
C VAL A 283 -21.76 18.22 1.31
N ASN A 284 -22.33 17.41 2.20
CA ASN A 284 -22.48 15.96 2.06
C ASN A 284 -23.96 15.61 1.79
N GLU A 285 -24.25 14.33 1.63
CA GLU A 285 -25.60 13.82 1.33
C GLU A 285 -26.34 13.34 2.59
N ASP A 286 -25.84 13.67 3.79
CA ASP A 286 -26.44 13.22 5.07
C ASP A 286 -27.89 13.71 5.23
N ASP A 287 -28.24 14.85 4.63
CA ASP A 287 -29.61 15.37 4.62
C ASP A 287 -30.59 14.48 3.82
N LEU A 288 -30.06 13.57 2.99
CA LEU A 288 -30.83 12.58 2.24
C LEU A 288 -31.06 11.29 3.02
N ALA A 289 -30.47 11.10 4.21
CA ALA A 289 -30.57 9.85 4.96
C ALA A 289 -32.03 9.40 5.20
N ASP A 290 -32.89 10.33 5.65
CA ASP A 290 -34.33 10.05 5.86
C ASP A 290 -35.04 9.68 4.53
N ALA A 291 -34.65 10.33 3.43
CA ALA A 291 -35.22 10.06 2.11
C ALA A 291 -34.78 8.69 1.56
N LEU A 292 -33.51 8.33 1.80
CA LEU A 292 -32.95 7.02 1.47
C LEU A 292 -33.64 5.91 2.25
N ASP A 293 -33.85 6.09 3.56
CA ASP A 293 -34.59 5.15 4.40
C ASP A 293 -36.05 5.00 3.96
N ALA A 294 -36.71 6.11 3.59
CA ALA A 294 -38.06 6.07 3.04
C ALA A 294 -38.12 5.29 1.73
N LEU A 295 -37.17 5.52 0.82
CA LEU A 295 -37.05 4.79 -0.45
C LEU A 295 -36.82 3.30 -0.21
N ARG A 296 -35.89 2.96 0.69
CA ARG A 296 -35.60 1.59 1.11
C ARG A 296 -36.86 0.88 1.60
N ASN A 297 -37.58 1.49 2.54
CA ASN A 297 -38.81 0.93 3.08
C ASN A 297 -39.88 0.74 2.01
N ALA A 298 -40.00 1.68 1.07
CA ALA A 298 -40.93 1.57 -0.06
C ALA A 298 -40.57 0.42 -1.01
N VAL A 299 -39.28 0.19 -1.30
CA VAL A 299 -38.81 -0.93 -2.13
C VAL A 299 -39.13 -2.27 -1.46
N VAL A 300 -38.80 -2.41 -0.17
CA VAL A 300 -39.09 -3.62 0.61
C VAL A 300 -40.60 -3.91 0.62
N LEU A 301 -41.41 -2.88 0.89
CA LEU A 301 -42.87 -3.00 0.93
C LEU A 301 -43.46 -3.40 -0.43
N ARG A 302 -42.94 -2.84 -1.53
CA ARG A 302 -43.45 -3.08 -2.88
C ARG A 302 -43.12 -4.48 -3.41
N HIS A 303 -41.97 -5.03 -3.05
CA HIS A 303 -41.45 -6.27 -3.63
C HIS A 303 -41.58 -7.52 -2.74
N GLY A 304 -42.05 -7.38 -1.49
CA GLY A 304 -42.62 -8.51 -0.73
C GLY A 304 -41.65 -9.61 -0.27
N GLY A 305 -40.35 -9.34 -0.19
CA GLY A 305 -39.29 -10.24 0.32
C GLY A 305 -38.01 -10.13 -0.53
N VAL A 306 -36.78 -10.35 -0.08
CA VAL A 306 -36.13 -10.76 1.19
C VAL A 306 -35.47 -9.50 1.78
N PRO A 307 -35.12 -9.41 3.09
CA PRO A 307 -34.13 -8.42 3.52
C PRO A 307 -32.84 -8.66 2.72
N VAL A 308 -32.68 -7.93 1.62
CA VAL A 308 -31.40 -7.85 0.92
C VAL A 308 -30.43 -7.30 1.97
N PRO A 309 -29.29 -7.95 2.25
CA PRO A 309 -28.27 -7.36 3.10
C PRO A 309 -27.89 -6.03 2.47
N PHE A 310 -28.46 -4.95 3.00
CA PHE A 310 -28.08 -3.62 2.60
C PHE A 310 -26.75 -3.38 3.29
N VAL A 311 -25.68 -3.43 2.51
CA VAL A 311 -24.40 -2.90 2.94
C VAL A 311 -24.40 -1.48 2.42
N ASN A 312 -24.50 -0.52 3.33
CA ASN A 312 -24.26 0.87 2.97
C ASN A 312 -22.82 0.92 2.45
N THR A 313 -22.65 1.13 1.14
CA THR A 313 -21.34 1.15 0.49
C THR A 313 -20.67 2.51 0.59
N GLU A 314 -21.40 3.48 1.11
CA GLU A 314 -20.90 4.78 1.52
C GLU A 314 -21.12 4.85 3.02
N PHE A 315 -20.02 5.00 3.76
CA PHE A 315 -20.10 5.41 5.16
C PHE A 315 -20.70 6.81 5.10
N GLU A 316 -21.87 6.97 5.70
CA GLU A 316 -22.57 8.24 5.90
C GLU A 316 -22.68 8.40 7.41
N GLY A 317 -22.22 9.54 7.94
CA GLY A 317 -22.01 9.77 9.36
C GLY A 317 -21.41 11.14 9.64
#